data_AF-A0A843BY30-F1
#
_entry.id   AF-A0A843BY30-F1
#
_cell.length_a   1.000
_cell.length_b   1.000
_cell.length_c   1.000
_cell.angle_alpha   90.00
_cell.angle_beta   90.00
_cell.angle_gamma   90.00
#
_symmetry.space_group_name_H-M   'P 1'
#
loop_
_entity.id
_entity.type
_entity.pdbx_description
1 polymer ?
#
loop_
_entity_poly.entity_id
_entity_poly.type
_entity_poly.pdbx_seq_one_letter_code
_entity_poly.pdbx_strand_id
1 'polypeptide(L)'
;MATDQYKVENFIALTQQAAKLILETVQKDGFIHVFSHLDADGISAAGIIGKTLFKLDAKFRLRITQWVDKKIIDEIIADKPQLVIFTDFGSNYLELLNEKVPNSKVVILDHHQFKNDVKNDNYVHVNPHIFGIPGATDISGSGVAYFAAKAVNPENVDLSPIAIVGALGDMQDKNELRTLGGLNSIIVDDALAANLLKVEKDLMFFGRETRPIHRALASSNRPFLPGITGEEGASAKFLKNLDINLKEDQRWRSLRDLKPDERKRLCSALADYLFSQGLHFEVENLIGSVYVLIKEEDWTPLR
;
A
#
# COMPACT_ATOMS: atom_id res chain seq x y z
N MET A 1 5.70 16.66 18.75
CA MET A 1 7.14 16.41 18.54
C MET A 1 7.68 15.34 19.49
N ALA A 2 7.95 15.61 20.78
CA ALA A 2 8.47 14.56 21.69
C ALA A 2 7.50 13.38 21.90
N THR A 3 6.19 13.66 21.95
CA THR A 3 5.13 12.66 22.08
C THR A 3 4.96 11.80 20.83
N ASP A 4 5.15 12.37 19.64
CA ASP A 4 4.99 11.64 18.38
C ASP A 4 6.20 10.75 18.10
N GLN A 5 7.40 11.26 18.40
CA GLN A 5 8.64 10.48 18.34
C GLN A 5 8.58 9.26 19.28
N TYR A 6 8.10 9.44 20.51
CA TYR A 6 7.91 8.34 21.45
C TYR A 6 6.96 7.26 20.91
N LYS A 7 5.85 7.63 20.25
CA LYS A 7 4.94 6.66 19.63
C LYS A 7 5.62 5.86 18.53
N VAL A 8 6.36 6.54 17.66
CA VAL A 8 7.10 5.92 16.54
C VAL A 8 8.17 4.96 17.06
N GLU A 9 8.95 5.36 18.06
CA GLU A 9 9.99 4.52 18.67
C GLU A 9 9.40 3.24 19.27
N ASN A 10 8.28 3.34 19.98
CA ASN A 10 7.61 2.17 20.54
C ASN A 10 7.00 1.25 19.47
N PHE A 11 6.44 1.83 18.40
CA PHE A 11 5.99 1.05 17.24
C PHE A 11 7.15 0.27 16.60
N ILE A 12 8.30 0.92 16.38
CA ILE A 12 9.51 0.27 15.85
C ILE A 12 10.01 -0.82 16.83
N ALA A 13 9.90 -0.61 18.14
CA ALA A 13 10.27 -1.65 19.10
C ALA A 13 9.39 -2.90 18.98
N LEU A 14 8.09 -2.77 18.66
CA LEU A 14 7.22 -3.94 18.39
C LEU A 14 7.62 -4.66 17.10
N THR A 15 7.98 -3.92 16.05
CA THR A 15 8.40 -4.54 14.78
C THR A 15 9.70 -5.32 14.96
N GLN A 16 10.60 -4.86 15.85
CA GLN A 16 11.80 -5.59 16.24
C GLN A 16 11.51 -6.89 17.01
N GLN A 17 10.45 -6.93 17.84
CA GLN A 17 10.03 -8.16 18.50
C GLN A 17 9.52 -9.20 17.50
N ALA A 18 8.71 -8.77 16.52
CA ALA A 18 8.28 -9.63 15.43
C ALA A 18 9.47 -10.15 14.61
N ALA A 19 10.40 -9.28 14.24
CA ALA A 19 11.61 -9.64 13.52
C ALA A 19 12.46 -10.68 14.27
N LYS A 20 12.65 -10.49 15.59
CA LYS A 20 13.35 -11.46 16.45
C LYS A 20 12.68 -12.83 16.39
N LEU A 21 11.35 -12.90 16.50
CA LEU A 21 10.63 -14.17 16.49
C LEU A 21 10.70 -14.87 15.13
N ILE A 22 10.69 -14.10 14.03
CA ILE A 22 10.92 -14.62 12.67
C ILE A 22 12.32 -15.24 12.59
N LEU A 23 13.36 -14.48 12.96
CA LEU A 23 14.76 -14.93 12.90
C LEU A 23 15.00 -16.17 13.76
N GLU A 24 14.49 -16.20 14.99
CA GLU A 24 14.60 -17.36 15.88
C GLU A 24 13.92 -18.61 15.30
N THR A 25 12.78 -18.44 14.63
CA THR A 25 12.07 -19.56 13.98
C THR A 25 12.88 -20.10 12.80
N VAL A 26 13.42 -19.21 11.96
CA VAL A 26 14.24 -19.59 10.81
C VAL A 26 15.53 -20.28 11.25
N GLN A 27 16.23 -19.76 12.26
CA GLN A 27 17.46 -20.37 12.79
C GLN A 27 17.26 -21.79 13.32
N LYS A 28 16.03 -22.11 13.76
CA LYS A 28 15.64 -23.44 14.23
C LYS A 28 15.06 -24.33 13.12
N ASP A 29 15.18 -23.91 11.86
CA ASP A 29 14.62 -24.60 10.68
C ASP A 29 13.11 -24.85 10.82
N GLY A 30 12.42 -23.93 11.50
CA GLY A 30 10.99 -23.99 11.77
C GLY A 30 10.15 -23.62 10.54
N PHE A 31 8.99 -24.27 10.41
CA PHE A 31 8.00 -23.96 9.39
C PHE A 31 7.15 -22.73 9.80
N ILE A 32 7.05 -21.77 8.90
CA ILE A 32 6.30 -20.53 9.08
C ILE A 32 5.05 -20.53 8.19
N HIS A 33 3.89 -20.27 8.77
CA HIS A 33 2.65 -20.12 8.02
C HIS A 33 2.23 -18.66 7.97
N VAL A 34 2.18 -18.08 6.77
CA VAL A 34 1.77 -16.70 6.54
C VAL A 34 0.36 -16.67 5.97
N PHE A 35 -0.51 -15.87 6.58
CA PHE A 35 -1.83 -15.53 6.06
C PHE A 35 -1.89 -14.02 5.79
N SER A 36 -2.60 -13.64 4.74
CA SER A 36 -2.76 -12.22 4.38
C SER A 36 -4.10 -11.93 3.74
N HIS A 37 -4.54 -10.67 3.83
CA HIS A 37 -5.80 -10.21 3.29
C HIS A 37 -5.83 -10.17 1.74
N LEU A 38 -7.02 -10.31 1.14
CA LEU A 38 -7.24 -10.33 -0.31
C LEU A 38 -7.60 -8.93 -0.83
N ASP A 39 -6.63 -8.02 -0.76
CA ASP A 39 -6.66 -6.72 -1.43
C ASP A 39 -5.23 -6.27 -1.78
N ALA A 40 -5.07 -5.03 -2.25
CA ALA A 40 -3.77 -4.51 -2.63
C ALA A 40 -2.81 -4.36 -1.43
N ASP A 41 -3.31 -4.04 -0.25
CA ASP A 41 -2.51 -3.84 0.95
C ASP A 41 -2.02 -5.18 1.50
N GLY A 42 -2.94 -6.14 1.68
CA GLY A 42 -2.64 -7.50 2.07
C GLY A 42 -1.71 -8.21 1.10
N ILE A 43 -1.98 -8.18 -0.21
CA ILE A 43 -1.08 -8.80 -1.21
C ILE A 43 0.32 -8.17 -1.17
N SER A 44 0.42 -6.85 -0.96
CA SER A 44 1.71 -6.17 -0.80
C SER A 44 2.43 -6.59 0.48
N ALA A 45 1.72 -6.65 1.61
CA ALA A 45 2.22 -7.13 2.90
C ALA A 45 2.73 -8.58 2.81
N ALA A 46 1.95 -9.44 2.15
CA ALA A 46 2.29 -10.82 1.86
C ALA A 46 3.54 -10.93 1.00
N GLY A 47 3.66 -10.09 -0.05
CA GLY A 47 4.85 -10.02 -0.89
C GLY A 47 6.10 -9.60 -0.11
N ILE A 48 5.98 -8.61 0.77
CA ILE A 48 7.07 -8.12 1.62
C ILE A 48 7.56 -9.22 2.57
N ILE A 49 6.65 -9.84 3.34
CA ILE A 49 7.02 -10.92 4.27
C ILE A 49 7.51 -12.15 3.50
N GLY A 50 6.84 -12.55 2.42
CA GLY A 50 7.24 -13.68 1.59
C GLY A 50 8.64 -13.50 1.01
N LYS A 51 8.97 -12.31 0.49
CA LYS A 51 10.30 -12.00 -0.02
C LYS A 51 11.35 -11.99 1.08
N THR A 52 11.00 -11.48 2.27
CA THR A 52 11.88 -11.50 3.45
C THR A 52 12.21 -12.93 3.87
N LEU A 53 11.19 -13.79 4.01
CA LEU A 53 11.35 -15.20 4.36
C LEU A 53 12.14 -15.97 3.29
N PHE A 54 11.90 -15.67 2.01
CA PHE A 54 12.66 -16.24 0.90
C PHE A 54 14.15 -15.86 0.96
N LYS A 55 14.48 -14.58 1.23
CA LYS A 55 15.88 -14.14 1.39
C LYS A 55 16.59 -14.83 2.56
N LEU A 56 15.84 -15.26 3.56
CA LEU A 56 16.34 -16.01 4.72
C LEU A 56 16.43 -17.54 4.48
N ASP A 57 16.07 -18.04 3.30
CA ASP A 57 15.95 -19.48 3.00
C ASP A 57 15.01 -20.22 3.97
N ALA A 58 13.94 -19.55 4.41
CA ALA A 58 13.00 -20.10 5.37
C ALA A 58 12.04 -21.13 4.73
N LYS A 59 11.60 -22.11 5.51
CA LYS A 59 10.47 -22.99 5.15
C LYS A 59 9.17 -22.28 5.46
N PHE A 60 8.44 -21.84 4.44
CA PHE A 60 7.17 -21.18 4.66
C PHE A 60 6.08 -21.57 3.67
N ARG A 61 4.83 -21.35 4.09
CA ARG A 61 3.65 -21.38 3.23
C ARG A 61 2.92 -20.06 3.37
N LEU A 62 2.50 -19.49 2.25
CA LEU A 62 1.75 -18.24 2.19
C LEU A 62 0.35 -18.50 1.65
N ARG A 63 -0.66 -17.93 2.30
CA ARG A 63 -2.07 -17.99 1.93
C ARG A 63 -2.66 -16.59 1.87
N ILE A 64 -3.35 -16.28 0.77
CA ILE A 64 -4.17 -15.08 0.66
C ILE A 64 -5.63 -15.47 0.95
N THR A 65 -6.29 -14.77 1.86
CA THR A 65 -7.67 -15.05 2.30
C THR A 65 -8.44 -13.74 2.52
N GLN A 66 -9.77 -13.80 2.58
CA GLN A 66 -10.60 -12.60 2.81
C GLN A 66 -10.83 -12.29 4.29
N TRP A 67 -10.76 -13.29 5.17
CA TRP A 67 -10.97 -13.12 6.60
C TRP A 67 -10.37 -14.29 7.37
N VAL A 68 -10.25 -14.15 8.69
CA VAL A 68 -9.91 -15.26 9.58
C VAL A 68 -11.17 -16.10 9.81
N ASP A 69 -11.20 -17.29 9.24
CA ASP A 69 -12.27 -18.27 9.43
C ASP A 69 -11.78 -19.55 10.11
N LYS A 70 -12.72 -20.46 10.34
CA LYS A 70 -12.45 -21.79 10.88
C LYS A 70 -11.42 -22.56 10.03
N LYS A 71 -11.40 -22.38 8.71
CA LYS A 71 -10.48 -23.11 7.83
C LYS A 71 -9.03 -22.74 8.12
N ILE A 72 -8.73 -21.46 8.34
CA ILE A 72 -7.39 -21.01 8.76
C ILE A 72 -7.01 -21.64 10.11
N ILE A 73 -7.92 -21.61 11.08
CA ILE A 73 -7.67 -22.19 12.41
C ILE A 73 -7.40 -23.70 12.31
N ASP A 74 -8.23 -24.42 11.55
CA ASP A 74 -8.08 -25.85 11.34
C ASP A 74 -6.73 -26.16 10.63
N GLU A 75 -6.30 -25.33 9.67
CA GLU A 75 -5.00 -25.46 9.00
C GLU A 75 -3.83 -25.24 9.98
N ILE A 76 -3.90 -24.24 10.86
CA ILE A 76 -2.89 -23.99 11.91
C ILE A 76 -2.79 -25.19 12.87
N ILE A 77 -3.93 -25.73 13.32
CA ILE A 77 -3.98 -26.86 14.26
C ILE A 77 -3.44 -28.13 13.60
N ALA A 78 -3.76 -28.36 12.33
CA ALA A 78 -3.32 -29.54 11.58
C ALA A 78 -1.83 -29.48 11.25
N ASP A 79 -1.35 -28.37 10.69
CA ASP A 79 0.03 -28.23 10.22
C ASP A 79 1.03 -27.98 11.35
N LYS A 80 0.56 -27.45 12.50
CA LYS A 80 1.38 -27.10 13.68
C LYS A 80 2.65 -26.32 13.32
N PRO A 81 2.53 -25.19 12.61
CA PRO A 81 3.69 -24.37 12.28
C PRO A 81 4.37 -23.85 13.55
N GLN A 82 5.68 -23.67 13.49
CA GLN A 82 6.46 -23.11 14.60
C GLN A 82 6.20 -21.60 14.77
N LEU A 83 5.69 -20.94 13.73
CA LEU A 83 5.24 -19.56 13.74
C LEU A 83 4.09 -19.34 12.76
N VAL A 84 3.05 -18.65 13.19
CA VAL A 84 2.00 -18.10 12.31
C VAL A 84 2.19 -16.60 12.19
N ILE A 85 2.11 -16.07 10.97
CA ILE A 85 2.16 -14.63 10.71
C ILE A 85 0.86 -14.22 10.01
N PHE A 86 0.12 -13.29 10.58
CA PHE A 86 -0.99 -12.62 9.93
C PHE A 86 -0.52 -11.24 9.46
N THR A 87 -0.87 -10.86 8.24
CA THR A 87 -0.54 -9.57 7.65
C THR A 87 -1.80 -8.89 7.13
N ASP A 88 -1.96 -7.61 7.44
CA ASP A 88 -3.11 -6.77 7.03
C ASP A 88 -4.48 -7.20 7.60
N PHE A 89 -4.47 -8.09 8.59
CA PHE A 89 -5.62 -8.50 9.38
C PHE A 89 -5.15 -9.27 10.62
N GLY A 90 -6.10 -9.67 11.46
CA GLY A 90 -5.83 -10.48 12.65
C GLY A 90 -6.08 -9.73 13.96
N SER A 91 -5.96 -8.39 13.98
CA SER A 91 -6.18 -7.60 15.22
C SER A 91 -7.59 -7.77 15.77
N ASN A 92 -8.59 -7.84 14.88
CA ASN A 92 -9.99 -8.09 15.26
C ASN A 92 -10.29 -9.54 15.63
N TYR A 93 -9.32 -10.44 15.52
CA TYR A 93 -9.46 -11.87 15.77
C TYR A 93 -8.59 -12.37 16.92
N LEU A 94 -7.95 -11.45 17.68
CA LEU A 94 -7.08 -11.79 18.81
C LEU A 94 -7.74 -12.74 19.82
N GLU A 95 -8.97 -12.45 20.25
CA GLU A 95 -9.71 -13.30 21.20
C GLU A 95 -9.95 -14.71 20.63
N LEU A 96 -10.39 -14.80 19.37
CA LEU A 96 -10.65 -16.07 18.69
C LEU A 96 -9.36 -16.88 18.53
N LEU A 97 -8.27 -16.25 18.10
CA LEU A 97 -6.96 -16.89 17.94
C LEU A 97 -6.46 -17.39 19.29
N ASN A 98 -6.54 -16.57 20.33
CA ASN A 98 -6.13 -16.93 21.67
C ASN A 98 -6.98 -18.07 22.25
N GLU A 99 -8.28 -18.14 21.94
CA GLU A 99 -9.14 -19.24 22.37
C GLU A 99 -8.78 -20.56 21.66
N LYS A 100 -8.57 -20.52 20.34
CA LYS A 100 -8.42 -21.74 19.53
C LYS A 100 -6.99 -22.25 19.43
N VAL A 101 -6.02 -21.35 19.41
CA VAL A 101 -4.59 -21.66 19.26
C VAL A 101 -3.74 -20.89 20.30
N PRO A 102 -4.03 -20.99 21.61
CA PRO A 102 -3.36 -20.22 22.67
C PRO A 102 -1.85 -20.48 22.77
N ASN A 103 -1.43 -21.71 22.45
CA ASN A 103 -0.05 -22.16 22.58
C ASN A 103 0.77 -21.99 21.30
N SER A 104 0.14 -21.50 20.21
CA SER A 104 0.86 -21.23 18.97
C SER A 104 1.58 -19.90 19.06
N LYS A 105 2.78 -19.83 18.49
CA LYS A 105 3.47 -18.56 18.31
C LYS A 105 2.82 -17.80 17.16
N VAL A 106 2.36 -16.59 17.42
CA VAL A 106 1.61 -15.78 16.45
C VAL A 106 2.23 -14.39 16.37
N VAL A 107 2.46 -13.91 15.16
CA VAL A 107 2.79 -12.52 14.86
C VAL A 107 1.61 -11.95 14.08
N ILE A 108 1.13 -10.78 14.48
CA ILE A 108 0.10 -10.04 13.76
C ILE A 108 0.71 -8.70 13.34
N LEU A 109 0.79 -8.46 12.03
CA LEU A 109 1.29 -7.24 11.41
C LEU A 109 0.10 -6.55 10.74
N ASP A 110 -0.54 -5.64 11.46
CA ASP A 110 -1.86 -5.14 11.07
C ASP A 110 -2.03 -3.68 11.49
N HIS A 111 -2.91 -2.95 10.82
CA HIS A 111 -3.18 -1.54 11.01
C HIS A 111 -4.66 -1.25 11.34
N HIS A 112 -5.53 -2.26 11.28
CA HIS A 112 -6.94 -2.10 11.58
C HIS A 112 -7.19 -1.70 13.05
N GLN A 113 -8.26 -0.94 13.28
CA GLN A 113 -8.76 -0.72 14.63
C GLN A 113 -9.20 -2.04 15.26
N PHE A 114 -8.97 -2.17 16.56
CA PHE A 114 -9.37 -3.34 17.35
C PHE A 114 -9.91 -2.88 18.71
N LYS A 115 -10.76 -3.70 19.32
CA LYS A 115 -11.49 -3.34 20.56
C LYS A 115 -10.73 -3.73 21.82
N ASN A 116 -10.30 -4.98 21.87
CA ASN A 116 -9.67 -5.58 23.04
C ASN A 116 -8.32 -6.15 22.63
N ASP A 117 -7.31 -5.83 23.41
CA ASP A 117 -6.04 -6.54 23.34
C ASP A 117 -6.09 -7.80 24.21
N VAL A 118 -5.30 -8.79 23.84
CA VAL A 118 -5.20 -10.07 24.57
C VAL A 118 -3.78 -10.25 25.07
N LYS A 119 -3.63 -10.43 26.38
CA LYS A 119 -2.33 -10.75 26.98
C LYS A 119 -2.02 -12.23 26.81
N ASN A 120 -1.19 -12.55 25.81
CA ASN A 120 -0.62 -13.88 25.60
C ASN A 120 0.85 -13.74 25.18
N ASP A 121 1.77 -14.32 25.96
CA ASP A 121 3.22 -14.23 25.72
C ASP A 121 3.68 -14.92 24.42
N ASN A 122 2.84 -15.78 23.82
CA ASN A 122 3.10 -16.38 22.52
C ASN A 122 2.73 -15.46 21.33
N TYR A 123 2.09 -14.32 21.60
CA TYR A 123 1.55 -13.43 20.59
C TYR A 123 2.36 -12.12 20.56
N VAL A 124 2.80 -11.75 19.36
CA VAL A 124 3.39 -10.45 19.09
C VAL A 124 2.42 -9.68 18.21
N HIS A 125 1.69 -8.72 18.80
CA HIS A 125 0.75 -7.87 18.09
C HIS A 125 1.42 -6.56 17.71
N VAL A 126 1.82 -6.43 16.45
CA VAL A 126 2.37 -5.20 15.90
C VAL A 126 1.23 -4.43 15.26
N ASN A 127 0.68 -3.46 16.00
CA ASN A 127 -0.36 -2.57 15.48
C ASN A 127 -0.15 -1.12 15.93
N PRO A 128 -0.17 -0.14 15.00
CA PRO A 128 0.04 1.28 15.30
C PRO A 128 -0.97 1.87 16.30
N HIS A 129 -2.19 1.35 16.35
CA HIS A 129 -3.24 1.85 17.25
C HIS A 129 -2.89 1.66 18.73
N ILE A 130 -2.01 0.72 19.09
CA ILE A 130 -1.51 0.53 20.46
C ILE A 130 -0.87 1.81 21.00
N PHE A 131 -0.24 2.60 20.12
CA PHE A 131 0.42 3.86 20.46
C PHE A 131 -0.38 5.09 20.02
N GLY A 132 -1.63 4.91 19.60
CA GLY A 132 -2.46 5.99 19.09
C GLY A 132 -1.93 6.61 17.80
N ILE A 133 -1.34 5.79 16.92
CA ILE A 133 -1.02 6.14 15.53
C ILE A 133 -2.20 5.70 14.66
N PRO A 134 -2.81 6.57 13.84
CA PRO A 134 -3.97 6.21 13.02
C PRO A 134 -3.61 5.27 11.86
N GLY A 135 -4.08 4.02 11.90
CA GLY A 135 -3.88 3.06 10.81
C GLY A 135 -4.62 3.41 9.51
N ALA A 136 -5.56 4.36 9.52
CA ALA A 136 -6.30 4.74 8.31
C ALA A 136 -5.59 5.81 7.44
N THR A 137 -4.49 6.39 7.92
CA THR A 137 -3.76 7.51 7.27
C THR A 137 -2.25 7.41 7.39
N ASP A 138 -1.75 6.89 8.52
CA ASP A 138 -0.34 7.04 8.87
C ASP A 138 0.48 5.80 8.54
N ILE A 139 -0.14 4.62 8.45
CA ILE A 139 0.50 3.36 8.04
C ILE A 139 -0.51 2.30 7.62
N SER A 140 -0.19 1.54 6.58
CA SER A 140 -0.96 0.42 6.03
C SER A 140 -0.49 -0.93 6.58
N GLY A 141 -1.22 -2.02 6.34
CA GLY A 141 -0.79 -3.37 6.67
C GLY A 141 0.54 -3.73 6.01
N SER A 142 0.74 -3.34 4.74
CA SER A 142 2.01 -3.46 4.02
C SER A 142 3.11 -2.57 4.60
N GLY A 143 2.77 -1.39 5.12
CA GLY A 143 3.69 -0.54 5.86
C GLY A 143 4.17 -1.21 7.15
N VAL A 144 3.26 -1.79 7.94
CA VAL A 144 3.62 -2.53 9.16
C VAL A 144 4.51 -3.73 8.82
N ALA A 145 4.16 -4.48 7.77
CA ALA A 145 4.97 -5.58 7.25
C ALA A 145 6.37 -5.12 6.80
N TYR A 146 6.48 -3.96 6.17
CA TYR A 146 7.76 -3.37 5.77
C TYR A 146 8.66 -3.05 6.96
N PHE A 147 8.13 -2.42 8.01
CA PHE A 147 8.94 -2.13 9.20
C PHE A 147 9.42 -3.42 9.88
N ALA A 148 8.58 -4.46 9.93
CA ALA A 148 9.01 -5.78 10.43
C ALA A 148 10.09 -6.40 9.53
N ALA A 149 9.94 -6.35 8.21
CA ALA A 149 10.92 -6.84 7.25
C ALA A 149 12.27 -6.10 7.34
N LYS A 150 12.25 -4.77 7.46
CA LYS A 150 13.44 -3.95 7.64
C LYS A 150 14.13 -4.22 8.99
N ALA A 151 13.37 -4.51 10.04
CA ALA A 151 13.91 -4.93 11.33
C ALA A 151 14.55 -6.34 11.28
N VAL A 152 14.08 -7.23 10.40
CA VAL A 152 14.72 -8.53 10.13
C VAL A 152 16.07 -8.33 9.44
N ASN A 153 16.11 -7.51 8.39
CA ASN A 153 17.34 -7.15 7.68
C ASN A 153 17.20 -5.74 7.08
N PRO A 154 18.10 -4.79 7.38
CA PRO A 154 18.08 -3.44 6.80
C PRO A 154 18.10 -3.40 5.26
N GLU A 155 18.66 -4.42 4.60
CA GLU A 155 18.66 -4.55 3.14
C GLU A 155 17.25 -4.70 2.54
N ASN A 156 16.25 -5.05 3.36
CA ASN A 156 14.84 -5.05 2.96
C ASN A 156 14.27 -3.65 2.71
N VAL A 157 15.11 -2.60 2.79
CA VAL A 157 14.80 -1.29 2.21
C VAL A 157 14.38 -1.39 0.74
N ASP A 158 14.87 -2.41 0.01
CA ASP A 158 14.45 -2.70 -1.38
C ASP A 158 12.96 -3.06 -1.54
N LEU A 159 12.26 -3.36 -0.44
CA LEU A 159 10.82 -3.66 -0.40
C LEU A 159 9.95 -2.42 -0.16
N SER A 160 10.54 -1.24 0.10
CA SER A 160 9.78 -0.01 0.33
C SER A 160 8.84 0.38 -0.83
N PRO A 161 9.15 0.14 -2.12
CA PRO A 161 8.20 0.43 -3.20
C PRO A 161 6.91 -0.37 -3.08
N ILE A 162 6.99 -1.65 -2.70
CA ILE A 162 5.82 -2.52 -2.53
C ILE A 162 4.97 -2.07 -1.34
N ALA A 163 5.60 -1.60 -0.27
CA ALA A 163 4.89 -1.04 0.88
C ALA A 163 4.10 0.23 0.51
N ILE A 164 4.69 1.07 -0.34
CA ILE A 164 4.00 2.26 -0.86
C ILE A 164 2.83 1.87 -1.77
N VAL A 165 2.99 0.84 -2.61
CA VAL A 165 1.88 0.30 -3.43
C VAL A 165 0.70 -0.14 -2.56
N GLY A 166 0.96 -0.87 -1.47
CA GLY A 166 -0.10 -1.28 -0.55
C GLY A 166 -0.76 -0.11 0.17
N ALA A 167 0.01 0.87 0.65
CA ALA A 167 -0.52 2.09 1.27
C ALA A 167 -1.39 2.92 0.30
N LEU A 168 -1.00 3.02 -0.98
CA LEU A 168 -1.83 3.66 -2.01
C LEU A 168 -3.07 2.84 -2.35
N GLY A 169 -2.95 1.51 -2.35
CA GLY A 169 -4.06 0.57 -2.51
C GLY A 169 -5.12 0.72 -1.41
N ASP A 170 -4.68 0.97 -0.18
CA ASP A 170 -5.53 1.28 0.98
C ASP A 170 -5.95 2.77 1.05
N MET A 171 -5.65 3.54 0.00
CA MET A 171 -6.01 4.96 -0.15
C MET A 171 -5.51 5.86 1.00
N GLN A 172 -4.31 5.61 1.53
CA GLN A 172 -3.77 6.33 2.69
C GLN A 172 -3.18 7.71 2.37
N ASP A 173 -3.09 8.07 1.09
CA ASP A 173 -2.62 9.35 0.59
C ASP A 173 -3.66 10.48 0.81
N LYS A 174 -4.08 10.68 2.06
CA LYS A 174 -5.15 11.60 2.46
C LYS A 174 -4.67 12.99 2.88
N ASN A 175 -3.35 13.23 2.89
CA ASN A 175 -2.80 14.55 3.20
C ASN A 175 -2.85 15.49 1.98
N GLU A 176 -2.44 16.74 2.19
CA GLU A 176 -2.40 17.76 1.14
C GLU A 176 -1.67 17.25 -0.11
N LEU A 177 -2.22 17.55 -1.30
CA LEU A 177 -1.71 17.07 -2.59
C LEU A 177 -1.53 15.54 -2.65
N ARG A 178 -2.41 14.78 -1.99
CA ARG A 178 -2.40 13.31 -2.00
C ARG A 178 -1.05 12.76 -1.54
N THR A 179 -0.50 13.33 -0.47
CA THR A 179 0.77 12.89 0.10
C THR A 179 0.56 11.79 1.14
N LEU A 180 1.50 10.84 1.19
CA LEU A 180 1.61 9.84 2.25
C LEU A 180 2.33 10.49 3.44
N GLY A 181 1.70 10.47 4.61
CA GLY A 181 2.20 11.10 5.83
C GLY A 181 2.49 10.07 6.93
N GLY A 182 2.73 10.55 8.16
CA GLY A 182 2.93 9.69 9.32
C GLY A 182 4.13 8.74 9.17
N LEU A 183 3.93 7.46 9.42
CA LEU A 183 4.98 6.45 9.21
C LEU A 183 5.18 6.13 7.72
N ASN A 184 4.17 6.31 6.87
CA ASN A 184 4.32 6.11 5.42
C ASN A 184 5.36 7.07 4.82
N SER A 185 5.51 8.29 5.36
CA SER A 185 6.54 9.21 4.86
C SER A 185 7.96 8.68 5.11
N ILE A 186 8.18 7.95 6.21
CA ILE A 186 9.47 7.29 6.48
C ILE A 186 9.77 6.23 5.41
N ILE A 187 8.76 5.47 4.98
CA ILE A 187 8.89 4.46 3.90
C ILE A 187 9.20 5.14 2.57
N VAL A 188 8.55 6.27 2.28
CA VAL A 188 8.83 7.11 1.10
C VAL A 188 10.27 7.62 1.14
N ASP A 189 10.73 8.15 2.28
CA ASP A 189 12.09 8.65 2.45
C ASP A 189 13.13 7.54 2.27
N ASP A 190 12.88 6.35 2.81
CA ASP A 190 13.71 5.16 2.59
C ASP A 190 13.82 4.82 1.09
N ALA A 191 12.69 4.83 0.36
CA ALA A 191 12.65 4.52 -1.07
C ALA A 191 13.36 5.58 -1.92
N LEU A 192 13.22 6.86 -1.56
CA LEU A 192 13.90 7.98 -2.21
C LEU A 192 15.42 7.91 -1.97
N ALA A 193 15.85 7.69 -0.73
CA ALA A 193 17.26 7.58 -0.36
C ALA A 193 17.94 6.37 -1.04
N ALA A 194 17.22 5.26 -1.20
CA ALA A 194 17.69 4.08 -1.92
C ALA A 194 17.60 4.20 -3.46
N ASN A 195 17.12 5.33 -3.99
CA ASN A 195 16.92 5.56 -5.42
C ASN A 195 16.04 4.46 -6.07
N LEU A 196 14.93 4.14 -5.40
CA LEU A 196 13.91 3.17 -5.84
C LEU A 196 12.62 3.85 -6.28
N LEU A 197 12.43 5.10 -5.88
CA LEU A 197 11.22 5.87 -6.09
C LEU A 197 11.53 7.28 -6.57
N LYS A 198 10.60 7.86 -7.31
CA LYS A 198 10.53 9.29 -7.56
C LYS A 198 9.12 9.78 -7.23
N VAL A 199 9.02 10.91 -6.53
CA VAL A 199 7.74 11.56 -6.25
C VAL A 199 7.62 12.80 -7.14
N GLU A 200 6.54 12.87 -7.91
CA GLU A 200 6.23 13.99 -8.82
C GLU A 200 4.83 14.54 -8.53
N LYS A 201 4.57 15.80 -8.89
CA LYS A 201 3.21 16.35 -8.89
C LYS A 201 2.62 16.22 -10.28
N ASP A 202 1.49 15.52 -10.41
CA ASP A 202 0.89 15.23 -11.70
C ASP A 202 -0.64 15.02 -11.59
N LEU A 203 -1.29 14.85 -12.74
CA LEU A 203 -2.70 14.53 -12.86
C LEU A 203 -3.02 13.16 -12.24
N MET A 204 -4.00 13.11 -11.34
CA MET A 204 -4.38 11.92 -10.56
C MET A 204 -5.34 10.97 -11.30
N PHE A 205 -5.03 10.60 -12.55
CA PHE A 205 -5.82 9.59 -13.26
C PHE A 205 -5.16 8.22 -13.26
N PHE A 206 -5.97 7.18 -13.06
CA PHE A 206 -5.51 5.80 -13.11
C PHE A 206 -5.00 5.40 -14.51
N GLY A 207 -3.94 4.59 -14.52
CA GLY A 207 -3.34 4.07 -15.75
C GLY A 207 -2.39 5.05 -16.43
N ARG A 208 -1.66 5.85 -15.63
CA ARG A 208 -0.69 6.86 -16.09
C ARG A 208 0.27 6.33 -17.16
N GLU A 209 0.80 5.13 -16.97
CA GLU A 209 1.77 4.50 -17.88
C GLU A 209 1.10 3.85 -19.10
N THR A 210 -0.02 3.14 -18.92
CA THR A 210 -0.52 2.16 -19.92
C THR A 210 -1.87 2.50 -20.52
N ARG A 211 -2.68 3.36 -19.89
CA ARG A 211 -4.05 3.62 -20.32
C ARG A 211 -4.09 4.77 -21.33
N PRO A 212 -4.82 4.63 -22.45
CA PRO A 212 -5.05 5.74 -23.37
C PRO A 212 -5.65 6.94 -22.64
N ILE A 213 -5.14 8.16 -22.90
CA ILE A 213 -5.51 9.37 -22.14
C ILE A 213 -7.04 9.55 -22.07
N HIS A 214 -7.74 9.41 -23.20
CA HIS A 214 -9.20 9.56 -23.25
C HIS A 214 -9.94 8.55 -22.35
N ARG A 215 -9.42 7.32 -22.23
CA ARG A 215 -9.99 6.31 -21.33
C ARG A 215 -9.66 6.59 -19.87
N ALA A 216 -8.46 7.11 -19.59
CA ALA A 216 -8.09 7.52 -18.24
C ALA A 216 -9.08 8.57 -17.70
N LEU A 217 -9.34 9.62 -18.50
CA LEU A 217 -10.34 10.66 -18.18
C LEU A 217 -11.75 10.08 -18.04
N ALA A 218 -12.21 9.27 -18.99
CA ALA A 218 -13.56 8.69 -18.95
C ALA A 218 -13.74 7.73 -17.76
N SER A 219 -12.68 7.07 -17.31
CA SER A 219 -12.72 6.19 -16.14
C SER A 219 -12.52 6.91 -14.80
N SER A 220 -12.28 8.22 -14.82
CA SER A 220 -12.02 8.97 -13.60
C SER A 220 -13.28 9.09 -12.76
N ASN A 221 -13.22 8.61 -11.53
CA ASN A 221 -14.24 8.82 -10.50
C ASN A 221 -13.77 9.78 -9.39
N ARG A 222 -12.47 10.13 -9.38
CA ARG A 222 -11.83 11.11 -8.49
C ARG A 222 -10.66 11.77 -9.23
N PRO A 223 -10.84 12.97 -9.83
CA PRO A 223 -12.07 13.75 -9.78
C PRO A 223 -13.20 13.16 -10.63
N PHE A 224 -14.45 13.38 -10.23
CA PHE A 224 -15.59 13.16 -11.11
C PHE A 224 -15.68 14.32 -12.11
N LEU A 225 -15.74 13.99 -13.41
CA LEU A 225 -15.79 14.98 -14.50
C LEU A 225 -17.19 14.95 -15.14
N PRO A 226 -18.11 15.87 -14.79
CA PRO A 226 -19.47 15.85 -15.32
C PRO A 226 -19.50 15.78 -16.85
N GLY A 227 -20.27 14.87 -17.44
CA GLY A 227 -20.34 14.72 -18.90
C GLY A 227 -19.09 14.19 -19.60
N ILE A 228 -18.02 13.85 -18.87
CA ILE A 228 -16.79 13.21 -19.38
C ILE A 228 -16.60 11.84 -18.74
N THR A 229 -16.77 11.73 -17.41
CA THR A 229 -16.76 10.45 -16.70
C THR A 229 -17.86 9.54 -17.26
N GLY A 230 -17.49 8.31 -17.60
CA GLY A 230 -18.34 7.33 -18.29
C GLY A 230 -18.37 7.47 -19.81
N GLU A 231 -17.92 8.59 -20.38
CA GLU A 231 -18.14 8.96 -21.77
C GLU A 231 -16.83 9.08 -22.57
N GLU A 232 -16.32 7.97 -23.12
CA GLU A 232 -15.07 7.94 -23.90
C GLU A 232 -15.08 8.94 -25.09
N GLY A 233 -16.23 9.10 -25.75
CA GLY A 233 -16.40 10.03 -26.86
C GLY A 233 -16.31 11.49 -26.43
N ALA A 234 -16.92 11.86 -25.29
CA ALA A 234 -16.84 13.20 -24.74
C ALA A 234 -15.41 13.52 -24.28
N SER A 235 -14.75 12.56 -23.64
CA SER A 235 -13.33 12.66 -23.26
C SER A 235 -12.40 12.87 -24.45
N ALA A 236 -12.56 12.07 -25.51
CA ALA A 236 -11.80 12.23 -26.75
C ALA A 236 -12.03 13.60 -27.41
N LYS A 237 -13.28 14.08 -27.41
CA LYS A 237 -13.63 15.42 -27.92
C LYS A 237 -13.00 16.53 -27.07
N PHE A 238 -13.02 16.40 -25.74
CA PHE A 238 -12.40 17.35 -24.82
C PHE A 238 -10.89 17.49 -25.11
N LEU A 239 -10.18 16.37 -25.22
CA LEU A 239 -8.75 16.35 -25.55
C LEU A 239 -8.46 16.94 -26.95
N LYS A 240 -9.29 16.62 -27.94
CA LYS A 240 -9.17 17.17 -29.29
C LYS A 240 -9.33 18.69 -29.32
N ASN A 241 -10.26 19.25 -28.54
CA ASN A 241 -10.46 20.70 -28.43
C ASN A 241 -9.26 21.42 -27.79
N LEU A 242 -8.38 20.70 -27.10
CA LEU A 242 -7.14 21.21 -26.51
C LEU A 242 -5.91 20.97 -27.40
N ASP A 243 -6.11 20.51 -28.63
CA ASP A 243 -5.06 20.09 -29.56
C ASP A 243 -4.12 19.04 -28.95
N ILE A 244 -4.68 18.09 -28.20
CA ILE A 244 -3.95 16.93 -27.65
C ILE A 244 -4.26 15.72 -28.54
N ASN A 245 -3.25 15.27 -29.27
CA ASN A 245 -3.35 14.07 -30.10
C ASN A 245 -3.51 12.83 -29.23
N LEU A 246 -4.45 11.96 -29.57
CA LEU A 246 -4.69 10.71 -28.83
C LEU A 246 -3.72 9.58 -29.22
N LYS A 247 -3.08 9.71 -30.38
CA LYS A 247 -2.15 8.72 -30.93
C LYS A 247 -0.86 9.36 -31.41
N GLU A 248 0.20 8.58 -31.36
CA GLU A 248 1.51 8.86 -31.96
C GLU A 248 1.95 7.56 -32.65
N ASP A 249 2.30 7.63 -33.93
CA ASP A 249 2.71 6.47 -34.74
C ASP A 249 1.77 5.25 -34.61
N GLN A 250 0.45 5.48 -34.68
CA GLN A 250 -0.63 4.49 -34.50
C GLN A 250 -0.80 3.92 -33.08
N ARG A 251 0.12 4.19 -32.16
CA ARG A 251 0.02 3.83 -30.74
C ARG A 251 -0.84 4.84 -29.99
N TRP A 252 -1.69 4.36 -29.09
CA TRP A 252 -2.42 5.23 -28.17
C TRP A 252 -1.46 5.84 -27.15
N ARG A 253 -1.56 7.15 -26.97
CA ARG A 253 -0.78 7.88 -25.97
C ARG A 253 -1.40 7.72 -24.59
N SER A 254 -0.56 7.60 -23.56
CA SER A 254 -0.95 7.63 -22.14
C SER A 254 -0.60 8.99 -21.51
N LEU A 255 -0.94 9.20 -20.23
CA LEU A 255 -0.61 10.47 -19.53
C LEU A 255 0.89 10.73 -19.50
N ARG A 256 1.70 9.68 -19.47
CA ARG A 256 3.15 9.78 -19.55
C ARG A 256 3.63 10.44 -20.84
N ASP A 257 2.95 10.18 -21.97
CA ASP A 257 3.30 10.74 -23.29
C ASP A 257 3.00 12.24 -23.41
N LEU A 258 2.28 12.84 -22.45
CA LEU A 258 1.96 14.26 -22.49
C LEU A 258 3.22 15.10 -22.34
N LYS A 259 3.46 15.96 -23.32
CA LYS A 259 4.50 17.00 -23.25
C LYS A 259 4.15 17.98 -22.12
N PRO A 260 5.14 18.67 -21.52
CA PRO A 260 4.90 19.62 -20.44
C PRO A 260 3.81 20.66 -20.75
N ASP A 261 3.77 21.19 -21.97
CA ASP A 261 2.75 22.16 -22.40
C ASP A 261 1.37 21.53 -22.58
N GLU A 262 1.27 20.29 -23.09
CA GLU A 262 0.00 19.57 -23.18
C GLU A 262 -0.54 19.25 -21.79
N ARG A 263 0.33 18.81 -20.87
CA ARG A 263 -0.01 18.52 -19.48
C ARG A 263 -0.57 19.76 -18.78
N LYS A 264 0.10 20.91 -18.94
CA LYS A 264 -0.35 22.19 -18.39
C LYS A 264 -1.70 22.61 -18.97
N ARG A 265 -1.87 22.56 -20.30
CA ARG A 265 -3.14 22.89 -20.96
C ARG A 265 -4.28 22.00 -20.50
N LEU A 266 -4.05 20.69 -20.42
CA LEU A 266 -5.03 19.72 -19.94
C LEU A 266 -5.44 20.01 -18.51
N CYS A 267 -4.47 20.24 -17.63
CA CYS A 267 -4.72 20.54 -16.23
C CYS A 267 -5.54 21.82 -16.05
N SER A 268 -5.15 22.92 -16.71
CA SER A 268 -5.89 24.18 -16.63
C SER A 268 -7.31 24.04 -17.17
N ALA A 269 -7.48 23.40 -18.32
CA ALA A 269 -8.80 23.19 -18.92
C ALA A 269 -9.72 22.33 -18.03
N LEU A 270 -9.19 21.30 -17.37
CA LEU A 270 -9.96 20.47 -16.45
C LEU A 270 -10.35 21.25 -15.18
N ALA A 271 -9.44 22.06 -14.64
CA ALA A 271 -9.75 22.92 -13.51
C ALA A 271 -10.84 23.94 -13.85
N ASP A 272 -10.71 24.66 -14.97
CA ASP A 272 -11.71 25.62 -15.46
C ASP A 272 -13.06 24.94 -15.71
N TYR A 273 -13.03 23.72 -16.28
CA TYR A 273 -14.23 22.92 -16.49
C TYR A 273 -14.93 22.60 -15.18
N LEU A 274 -14.21 22.09 -14.18
CA LEU A 274 -14.77 21.77 -12.86
C LEU A 274 -15.31 23.01 -12.15
N PHE A 275 -14.59 24.14 -12.23
CA PHE A 275 -15.07 25.42 -11.69
C PHE A 275 -16.36 25.88 -12.36
N SER A 276 -16.48 25.74 -13.68
CA SER A 276 -17.70 26.10 -14.41
C SER A 276 -18.93 25.28 -13.98
N GLN A 277 -18.70 24.07 -13.44
CA GLN A 277 -19.72 23.18 -12.91
C GLN A 277 -19.96 23.35 -11.40
N GLY A 278 -19.28 24.29 -10.74
CA GLY A 278 -19.37 24.52 -9.29
C GLY A 278 -18.67 23.45 -8.43
N LEU A 279 -17.80 22.62 -9.02
CA LEU A 279 -17.13 21.50 -8.35
C LEU A 279 -15.75 21.87 -7.81
N HIS A 280 -15.70 22.82 -6.87
CA HIS A 280 -14.46 23.33 -6.30
C HIS A 280 -13.60 22.25 -5.62
N PHE A 281 -14.21 21.34 -4.87
CA PHE A 281 -13.50 20.25 -4.18
C PHE A 281 -12.87 19.22 -5.14
N GLU A 282 -13.46 19.03 -6.33
CA GLU A 282 -12.91 18.11 -7.33
C GLU A 282 -11.61 18.67 -7.95
N VAL A 283 -11.44 19.99 -7.98
CA VAL A 283 -10.21 20.62 -8.46
C VAL A 283 -9.02 20.25 -7.58
N GLU A 284 -9.21 20.14 -6.27
CA GLU A 284 -8.16 19.72 -5.33
C GLU A 284 -7.71 18.28 -5.56
N ASN A 285 -8.59 17.43 -6.11
CA ASN A 285 -8.28 16.04 -6.45
C ASN A 285 -7.62 15.88 -7.82
N LEU A 286 -7.51 16.94 -8.62
CA LEU A 286 -6.98 16.86 -9.98
C LEU A 286 -5.46 16.63 -10.00
N ILE A 287 -4.74 17.31 -9.11
CA ILE A 287 -3.28 17.23 -9.00
C ILE A 287 -2.92 16.62 -7.65
N GLY A 288 -1.99 15.67 -7.67
CA GLY A 288 -1.48 15.07 -6.45
C GLY A 288 -0.08 14.51 -6.64
N SER A 289 0.41 13.87 -5.59
CA SER A 289 1.72 13.25 -5.56
C SER A 289 1.65 11.86 -6.19
N VAL A 290 2.39 11.67 -7.28
CA VAL A 290 2.53 10.41 -8.00
C VAL A 290 3.86 9.78 -7.61
N TYR A 291 3.78 8.54 -7.13
CA TYR A 291 4.91 7.73 -6.67
C TYR A 291 5.33 6.79 -7.81
N VAL A 292 6.41 7.15 -8.51
CA VAL A 292 6.90 6.42 -9.68
C VAL A 292 8.00 5.45 -9.27
N LEU A 293 7.81 4.16 -9.57
CA LEU A 293 8.77 3.10 -9.25
C LEU A 293 9.87 3.07 -10.32
N ILE A 294 10.99 3.73 -10.07
CA ILE A 294 11.95 4.04 -11.15
C ILE A 294 12.73 2.83 -11.68
N LYS A 295 12.69 1.70 -10.97
CA LYS A 295 13.31 0.43 -11.37
C LYS A 295 12.42 -0.43 -12.27
N GLU A 296 11.12 -0.14 -12.31
CA GLU A 296 10.17 -0.88 -13.15
C GLU A 296 10.27 -0.43 -14.60
N GLU A 297 9.98 -1.34 -15.52
CA GLU A 297 10.05 -1.04 -16.95
C GLU A 297 9.00 -0.01 -17.34
N ASP A 298 9.39 0.90 -18.22
CA ASP A 298 8.49 1.85 -18.84
C ASP A 298 7.32 1.15 -19.54
N TRP A 299 6.14 1.77 -19.60
CA TRP A 299 4.96 1.20 -20.27
C TRP A 299 4.37 -0.05 -19.62
N THR A 300 4.76 -0.33 -18.38
CA THR A 300 4.16 -1.41 -17.59
C THR A 300 3.23 -0.85 -16.51
N PRO A 301 2.22 -1.61 -16.06
CA PRO A 301 1.37 -1.18 -14.94
C PRO A 301 2.11 -1.19 -13.60
N LEU A 302 3.36 -1.65 -13.55
CA LEU A 302 4.19 -1.69 -12.34
C LEU A 302 4.86 -0.34 -12.04
N ARG A 303 4.97 0.55 -13.03
CA ARG A 303 5.70 1.82 -12.92
C ARG A 303 4.83 3.01 -12.51
#